data_AF-A0A0P8Y857-F1
#
_entry.id   AF-A0A0P8Y857-F1
#
_cell.length_a   1.000
_cell.length_b   1.000
_cell.length_c   1.000
_cell.angle_alpha   90.00
_cell.angle_beta   90.00
_cell.angle_gamma   90.00
#
_symmetry.space_group_name_H-M   'P 1'
#
loop_
_entity.id
_entity.type
_entity.pdbx_description
1 polymer ?
#
loop_
_entity_poly.entity_id
_entity_poly.type
_entity_poly.pdbx_seq_one_letter_code
_entity_poly.pdbx_strand_id
1 'polypeptide(L)'
;MLEISTNKIARVIIRARELGAKVGRWDRPSDDAGAETILENRAGDATDAELRSYISDMNTDEQASLVAVMWIGRETFEAAELAEAIETAKQEATAPTEKYLLGIPLLSDYLESGLDALGYSVEEVEEGFL
;
A
#
# COMPACT_ATOMS: atom_id res chain seq x y z
N MET A 1 5.04 -19.29 -0.29
CA MET A 1 3.75 -19.16 0.43
C MET A 1 3.68 -17.72 0.88
N LEU A 2 2.55 -17.03 0.72
CA LEU A 2 2.41 -15.66 1.22
C LEU A 2 2.65 -15.66 2.74
N GLU A 3 3.65 -14.92 3.20
CA GLU A 3 3.97 -14.79 4.63
C GLU A 3 3.04 -13.76 5.32
N ILE A 4 2.26 -13.04 4.52
CA ILE A 4 1.25 -12.08 4.94
C ILE A 4 -0.15 -12.61 4.61
N SER A 5 -1.10 -12.40 5.53
CA SER A 5 -2.50 -12.70 5.26
C SER A 5 -3.06 -11.76 4.19
N THR A 6 -3.80 -12.31 3.21
CA THR A 6 -4.50 -11.53 2.16
C THR A 6 -5.37 -10.42 2.74
N ASN A 7 -6.01 -10.70 3.88
CA ASN A 7 -6.77 -9.75 4.69
C ASN A 7 -5.98 -8.47 5.08
N LYS A 8 -4.69 -8.60 5.42
CA LYS A 8 -3.84 -7.45 5.73
C LYS A 8 -3.55 -6.62 4.48
N ILE A 9 -3.35 -7.29 3.34
CA ILE A 9 -3.12 -6.62 2.04
C ILE A 9 -4.37 -5.83 1.61
N ALA A 10 -5.56 -6.43 1.67
CA ALA A 10 -6.82 -5.75 1.34
C ALA A 10 -7.03 -4.50 2.20
N ARG A 11 -6.75 -4.59 3.51
CA ARG A 11 -6.81 -3.41 4.39
C ARG A 11 -5.86 -2.29 3.96
N VAL A 12 -4.64 -2.64 3.53
CA VAL A 12 -3.68 -1.67 2.99
C VAL A 12 -4.21 -1.04 1.69
N ILE A 13 -4.79 -1.83 0.78
CA ILE A 13 -5.37 -1.36 -0.49
C ILE A 13 -6.45 -0.31 -0.25
N ILE A 14 -7.43 -0.61 0.62
CA ILE A 14 -8.53 0.30 0.95
C ILE A 14 -7.97 1.63 1.47
N ARG A 15 -7.05 1.56 2.45
CA ARG A 15 -6.44 2.76 3.05
C ARG A 15 -5.58 3.54 2.06
N ALA A 16 -4.80 2.86 1.24
CA ALA A 16 -3.98 3.49 0.21
C ALA A 16 -4.83 4.18 -0.85
N ARG A 17 -5.99 3.61 -1.21
CA ARG A 17 -6.95 4.22 -2.15
C ARG A 17 -7.58 5.48 -1.57
N GLU A 18 -7.98 5.45 -0.30
CA GLU A 18 -8.46 6.64 0.43
C GLU A 18 -7.39 7.75 0.45
N LEU A 19 -6.13 7.38 0.66
CA LEU A 19 -5.00 8.30 0.69
C LEU A 19 -4.68 8.88 -0.69
N GLY A 20 -4.59 8.04 -1.73
CA GLY A 20 -4.33 8.47 -3.12
C GLY A 20 -5.45 9.36 -3.69
N ALA A 21 -6.71 9.03 -3.43
CA ALA A 21 -7.86 9.86 -3.80
C ALA A 21 -7.80 11.24 -3.13
N LYS A 22 -7.26 11.32 -1.91
CA LYS A 22 -7.07 12.57 -1.18
C LYS A 22 -5.89 13.38 -1.72
N VAL A 23 -4.73 12.76 -1.97
CA VAL A 23 -3.53 13.42 -2.55
C VAL A 23 -3.83 14.03 -3.92
N GLY A 24 -4.57 13.32 -4.79
CA GLY A 24 -4.98 13.86 -6.10
C GLY A 24 -5.89 15.09 -6.02
N ARG A 25 -6.49 15.38 -4.86
CA ARG A 25 -7.30 16.59 -4.62
C ARG A 25 -6.44 17.82 -4.33
N TRP A 26 -5.21 17.64 -3.83
CA TRP A 26 -4.27 18.71 -3.47
C TRP A 26 -3.31 19.10 -4.60
N ASP A 27 -3.14 18.26 -5.62
CA ASP A 27 -2.28 18.56 -6.79
C ASP A 27 -2.90 19.56 -7.77
N ARG A 28 -4.13 20.02 -7.51
CA ARG A 28 -4.69 21.17 -8.22
C ARG A 28 -4.20 22.44 -7.53
N PRO A 29 -3.57 23.40 -8.25
CA PRO A 29 -3.23 24.68 -7.67
C PRO A 29 -4.53 25.42 -7.36
N SER A 30 -4.99 25.31 -6.11
CA SER A 30 -6.05 26.16 -5.57
C SER A 30 -5.35 27.25 -4.78
N ASP A 31 -5.04 28.33 -5.48
CA ASP A 31 -4.80 29.65 -4.87
C ASP A 31 -6.04 30.04 -4.07
N ASP A 32 -6.10 29.68 -2.78
CA ASP A 32 -6.65 30.51 -1.71
C ASP A 32 -6.38 29.86 -0.33
N ALA A 33 -5.43 30.42 0.41
CA ALA A 33 -5.09 29.99 1.77
C ALA A 33 -6.13 30.53 2.77
N GLY A 34 -7.21 29.79 2.95
CA GLY A 34 -8.20 30.00 4.03
C GLY A 34 -7.95 29.02 5.19
N ALA A 35 -8.17 29.47 6.42
CA ALA A 35 -7.89 28.74 7.67
C ALA A 35 -8.55 27.35 7.84
N GLU A 36 -9.31 26.86 6.85
CA GLU A 36 -9.87 25.51 6.77
C GLU A 36 -8.82 24.45 6.35
N THR A 37 -7.73 24.85 5.67
CA THR A 37 -6.66 23.94 5.23
C THR A 37 -5.89 23.27 6.39
N ILE A 38 -5.78 23.92 7.55
CA ILE A 38 -5.05 23.38 8.71
C ILE A 38 -5.73 22.13 9.29
N LEU A 39 -7.07 22.07 9.23
CA LEU A 39 -7.84 20.92 9.75
C LEU A 39 -7.77 19.73 8.77
N GLU A 40 -7.80 20.00 7.47
CA GLU A 40 -7.67 18.99 6.42
C GLU A 40 -6.25 18.40 6.31
N ASN A 41 -5.21 19.22 6.48
CA ASN A 41 -3.80 18.78 6.50
C ASN A 41 -3.56 17.77 7.63
N ARG A 42 -4.11 18.04 8.82
CA ARG A 42 -4.00 17.15 10.00
C ARG A 42 -4.67 15.78 9.80
N ALA A 43 -5.75 15.71 9.02
CA ALA A 43 -6.44 14.46 8.73
C ALA A 43 -5.73 13.63 7.64
N GLY A 44 -5.05 14.29 6.70
CA GLY A 44 -4.15 13.64 5.73
C GLY A 44 -2.95 13.01 6.43
N ASP A 45 -2.28 13.77 7.31
CA ASP A 45 -1.23 13.26 8.20
C ASP A 45 -1.71 12.11 9.09
N ALA A 46 -2.97 12.14 9.59
CA ALA A 46 -3.50 11.09 10.44
C ALA A 46 -3.76 9.77 9.70
N THR A 47 -4.26 9.83 8.46
CA THR A 47 -4.52 8.64 7.63
C THR A 47 -3.20 8.04 7.13
N ASP A 48 -2.25 8.89 6.75
CA ASP A 48 -0.88 8.51 6.43
C ASP A 48 -0.21 7.86 7.64
N ALA A 49 -0.31 8.48 8.83
CA ALA A 49 0.26 7.94 10.07
C ALA A 49 -0.37 6.62 10.50
N GLU A 50 -1.67 6.42 10.33
CA GLU A 50 -2.32 5.13 10.62
C GLU A 50 -1.82 4.03 9.68
N LEU A 51 -1.84 4.25 8.36
CA LEU A 51 -1.37 3.26 7.40
C LEU A 51 0.12 2.98 7.57
N ARG A 52 0.90 4.03 7.84
CA ARG A 52 2.32 3.95 8.17
C ARG A 52 2.56 3.09 9.39
N SER A 53 1.85 3.39 10.49
CA SER A 53 1.98 2.62 11.73
C SER A 53 1.53 1.18 11.53
N TYR A 54 0.52 0.94 10.71
CA TYR A 54 0.03 -0.40 10.40
C TYR A 54 1.08 -1.22 9.65
N ILE A 55 1.74 -0.66 8.64
CA ILE A 55 2.82 -1.34 7.90
C ILE A 55 4.06 -1.49 8.79
N SER A 56 4.37 -0.49 9.62
CA SER A 56 5.51 -0.53 10.55
C SER A 56 5.34 -1.58 11.66
N ASP A 57 4.11 -1.86 12.09
CA ASP A 57 3.78 -2.90 13.07
C ASP A 57 3.87 -4.33 12.48
N MET A 58 3.88 -4.47 11.15
CA MET A 58 4.07 -5.76 10.49
C MET A 58 5.50 -6.28 10.62
N ASN A 59 5.66 -7.60 10.63
CA ASN A 59 6.97 -8.25 10.61
C ASN A 59 7.71 -7.98 9.28
N THR A 60 9.04 -8.09 9.28
CA THR A 60 9.86 -7.89 8.07
C THR A 60 9.42 -8.78 6.91
N ASP A 61 9.04 -10.03 7.19
CA ASP A 61 8.53 -10.98 6.19
C ASP A 61 7.19 -10.55 5.58
N GLU A 62 6.32 -9.96 6.39
CA GLU A 62 5.03 -9.42 5.95
C GLU A 62 5.23 -8.17 5.10
N GLN A 63 6.11 -7.26 5.52
CA GLN A 63 6.45 -6.06 4.76
C GLN A 63 7.09 -6.43 3.41
N ALA A 64 8.00 -7.40 3.40
CA ALA A 64 8.61 -7.90 2.17
C ALA A 64 7.59 -8.56 1.24
N SER A 65 6.62 -9.30 1.79
CA SER A 65 5.50 -9.84 1.02
C SER A 65 4.65 -8.74 0.40
N LEU A 66 4.38 -7.65 1.12
CA LEU A 66 3.62 -6.52 0.61
C LEU A 66 4.36 -5.82 -0.56
N VAL A 67 5.68 -5.62 -0.42
CA VAL A 67 6.51 -5.06 -1.49
C VAL A 67 6.56 -5.99 -2.70
N ALA A 68 6.69 -7.30 -2.49
CA ALA A 68 6.70 -8.27 -3.57
C ALA A 68 5.38 -8.27 -4.36
N VAL A 69 4.23 -8.24 -3.68
CA VAL A 69 2.91 -8.12 -4.33
C VAL A 69 2.82 -6.83 -5.15
N MET A 70 3.28 -5.71 -4.59
CA MET A 70 3.33 -4.44 -5.33
C MET A 70 4.21 -4.51 -6.57
N TRP A 71 5.38 -5.16 -6.48
CA TRP A 71 6.26 -5.35 -7.64
C TRP A 71 5.65 -6.26 -8.70
N ILE A 72 4.87 -7.28 -8.32
CA ILE A 72 4.14 -8.13 -9.26
C ILE A 72 3.08 -7.33 -10.01
N GLY A 73 2.30 -6.50 -9.31
CA GLY A 73 1.31 -5.65 -9.97
C GLY A 73 1.92 -4.52 -10.81
N ARG A 74 3.18 -4.19 -10.59
CA ARG A 74 3.97 -3.29 -11.44
C ARG A 74 4.67 -4.04 -12.60
N GLU A 75 4.38 -5.32 -12.78
CA GLU A 75 5.02 -6.19 -13.79
C GLU A 75 6.55 -6.20 -13.67
N THR A 76 7.09 -5.95 -12.47
CA THR A 76 8.54 -6.00 -12.19
C THR A 76 8.98 -7.44 -11.94
N PHE A 77 8.10 -8.26 -11.38
CA PHE A 77 8.26 -9.70 -11.19
C PHE A 77 6.99 -10.42 -11.64
N GLU A 78 7.09 -11.69 -12.04
CA GLU A 78 5.92 -12.51 -12.32
C GLU A 78 5.33 -13.11 -11.03
N ALA A 79 4.04 -13.48 -11.07
CA ALA A 79 3.36 -14.16 -9.96
C ALA A 79 4.08 -15.47 -9.54
N ALA A 80 4.71 -16.16 -10.50
CA ALA A 80 5.51 -17.35 -10.26
C ALA A 80 6.82 -17.05 -9.50
N GLU A 81 7.33 -15.82 -9.61
CA GLU A 81 8.57 -15.34 -9.00
C GLU A 81 8.34 -14.70 -7.62
N LEU A 82 7.14 -14.82 -7.04
CA LEU A 82 6.81 -14.23 -5.74
C LEU A 82 7.85 -14.53 -4.66
N ALA A 83 8.37 -15.75 -4.60
CA ALA A 83 9.37 -16.13 -3.60
C ALA A 83 10.69 -15.36 -3.78
N GLU A 84 11.13 -15.15 -5.02
CA GLU A 84 12.32 -14.38 -5.36
C GLU A 84 12.10 -12.89 -5.12
N ALA A 85 10.92 -12.38 -5.45
CA ALA A 85 10.52 -11.00 -5.17
C ALA A 85 10.53 -10.70 -3.66
N ILE A 86 10.04 -11.63 -2.83
CA ILE A 86 10.07 -11.51 -1.36
C ILE A 86 11.52 -11.48 -0.85
N GLU A 87 12.36 -12.40 -1.32
CA GLU A 87 13.76 -12.45 -0.90
C GLU A 87 14.51 -11.18 -1.31
N THR A 88 14.27 -10.70 -2.53
CA THR A 88 14.81 -9.44 -3.04
C THR A 88 14.32 -8.26 -2.21
N ALA A 89 13.02 -8.20 -1.88
CA ALA A 89 12.46 -7.16 -1.03
C ALA A 89 13.10 -7.16 0.37
N LYS A 90 13.37 -8.34 0.96
CA LYS A 90 14.10 -8.44 2.24
C LYS A 90 15.54 -7.93 2.14
N GLN A 91 16.23 -8.23 1.04
CA GLN A 91 17.61 -7.78 0.82
C GLN A 91 17.69 -6.27 0.57
N GLU A 92 16.75 -5.73 -0.20
CA GLU A 92 16.67 -4.31 -0.57
C GLU A 92 16.01 -3.44 0.51
N ALA A 93 15.42 -4.04 1.56
CA ALA A 93 14.80 -3.36 2.71
C ALA A 93 15.84 -2.65 3.61
N THR A 94 16.57 -1.71 3.02
CA THR A 94 17.58 -0.85 3.67
C THR A 94 16.97 0.41 4.29
N ALA A 95 15.71 0.70 3.97
CA ALA A 95 14.93 1.84 4.44
C ALA A 95 13.57 1.36 5.00
N PRO A 96 12.90 2.17 5.85
CA PRO A 96 11.57 1.85 6.34
C PRO A 96 10.58 1.61 5.20
N THR A 97 10.12 0.37 5.07
CA THR A 97 9.24 -0.12 4.00
C THR A 97 7.95 0.69 3.93
N GLU A 98 7.42 1.10 5.08
CA GLU A 98 6.21 1.89 5.17
C GLU A 98 6.35 3.25 4.46
N LYS A 99 7.53 3.88 4.56
CA LYS A 99 7.80 5.15 3.88
C LYS A 99 7.94 4.97 2.37
N TYR A 100 8.54 3.85 1.94
CA TYR A 100 8.69 3.53 0.53
C TYR A 100 7.32 3.30 -0.13
N LEU A 101 6.46 2.49 0.50
CA LEU A 101 5.13 2.15 -0.03
C LEU A 101 4.19 3.36 -0.04
N LEU A 102 4.14 4.15 1.03
CA LEU A 102 3.31 5.36 1.10
C LEU A 102 3.73 6.45 0.11
N GLY A 103 4.97 6.42 -0.35
CA GLY A 103 5.44 7.31 -1.42
C GLY A 103 4.90 6.96 -2.81
N ILE A 104 4.20 5.83 -2.97
CA ILE A 104 3.71 5.37 -4.27
C ILE A 104 2.25 5.79 -4.44
N PRO A 105 1.96 6.76 -5.34
CA PRO A 105 0.60 7.31 -5.50
C PRO A 105 -0.43 6.29 -5.99
N LEU A 106 0.00 5.25 -6.71
CA LEU A 106 -0.84 4.16 -7.23
C LEU A 106 -0.64 2.85 -6.46
N LEU A 107 -0.25 2.93 -5.18
CA LEU A 107 0.02 1.73 -4.37
C LEU A 107 -1.15 0.75 -4.35
N SER A 108 -2.39 1.25 -4.20
CA SER A 108 -3.59 0.40 -4.18
C SER A 108 -3.73 -0.39 -5.48
N ASP A 109 -3.60 0.29 -6.62
CA ASP A 109 -3.76 -0.29 -7.96
C ASP A 109 -2.73 -1.40 -8.24
N TYR A 110 -1.47 -1.17 -7.83
CA TYR A 110 -0.43 -2.19 -7.95
C TYR A 110 -0.66 -3.37 -7.00
N LEU A 111 -1.12 -3.14 -5.77
CA LEU A 111 -1.43 -4.23 -4.85
C LEU A 111 -2.65 -5.05 -5.31
N GLU A 112 -3.67 -4.39 -5.87
CA GLU A 112 -4.84 -5.04 -6.47
C GLU A 112 -4.42 -5.91 -7.65
N SER A 113 -3.67 -5.35 -8.60
CA SER A 113 -3.16 -6.10 -9.76
C SER A 113 -2.23 -7.24 -9.36
N GLY A 114 -1.40 -7.04 -8.32
CA GLY A 114 -0.50 -8.08 -7.80
C GLY A 114 -1.25 -9.24 -7.15
N LEU A 115 -2.31 -8.95 -6.39
CA LEU A 115 -3.17 -9.99 -5.82
C LEU A 115 -3.93 -10.75 -6.90
N ASP A 116 -4.47 -10.06 -7.89
CA ASP A 116 -5.17 -10.67 -9.02
C ASP A 116 -4.24 -11.60 -9.81
N ALA A 117 -3.01 -11.15 -10.09
CA ALA A 117 -1.98 -11.96 -10.74
C ALA A 117 -1.61 -13.23 -9.94
N LEU A 118 -1.70 -13.15 -8.61
CA LEU A 118 -1.49 -14.30 -7.70
C LEU A 118 -2.73 -15.20 -7.59
N GLY A 119 -3.83 -14.85 -8.23
CA GLY A 119 -5.09 -15.59 -8.22
C GLY A 119 -6.00 -15.27 -7.03
N TYR A 120 -5.82 -14.12 -6.38
CA TYR A 120 -6.67 -13.64 -5.29
C TYR A 120 -7.43 -12.39 -5.74
N SER A 121 -8.76 -12.45 -5.75
CA SER A 121 -9.57 -11.26 -6.00
C SER A 121 -9.70 -10.41 -4.74
N VAL A 122 -9.44 -9.11 -4.85
CA VAL A 122 -9.53 -8.18 -3.72
C VAL A 122 -10.95 -8.12 -3.16
N GLU A 123 -11.96 -8.14 -4.02
CA GLU A 123 -13.38 -8.18 -3.62
C GLU A 123 -13.69 -9.38 -2.72
N GLU A 124 -13.19 -10.58 -3.05
CA GLU A 124 -13.40 -11.78 -2.22
C GLU A 124 -12.71 -11.69 -0.85
N VAL A 125 -11.57 -11.01 -0.80
CA VAL A 125 -10.85 -10.77 0.46
C VAL A 125 -11.55 -9.70 1.30
N GLU A 126 -12.13 -8.68 0.66
CA GLU A 126 -12.92 -7.63 1.32
C GLU A 126 -14.24 -8.17 1.90
N GLU A 127 -14.92 -9.09 1.22
CA GLU A 127 -16.13 -9.74 1.73
C GLU A 127 -15.88 -10.57 2.99
N GLY A 128 -14.65 -11.01 3.23
CA GLY A 128 -14.25 -11.70 4.46
C GLY A 128 -14.18 -10.81 5.72
N PHE A 129 -14.29 -9.49 5.55
CA PHE A 129 -14.19 -8.49 6.63
C PHE A 129 -15.53 -7.90 7.10
N LEU A 130 -16.63 -8.19 6.40
CA LEU A 130 -17.96 -7.57 6.58
C LEU A 130 -18.91 -8.48 7.37
#